data_AF-A0A212FC43-F1
#
_entry.id   AF-A0A212FC43-F1
#
_cell.length_a   1.000
_cell.length_b   1.000
_cell.length_c   1.000
_cell.angle_alpha   90.00
_cell.angle_beta   90.00
_cell.angle_gamma   90.00
#
_symmetry.space_group_name_H-M   'P 1'
#
loop_
_entity.id
_entity.type
_entity.pdbx_description
1 polymer ?
#
loop_
_entity_poly.entity_id
_entity_poly.type
_entity_poly.pdbx_seq_one_letter_code
_entity_poly.pdbx_strand_id
1 'polypeptide(L)' 'MVQFITVTQDMREAVIRHLRDSFFADEPLNKAVGLCQRGQPHAALERLCLATIADGLSVAAVERDTVLGVALNGVL' A
#
# COMPACT_ATOMS: atom_id res chain seq x y z
N MET A 1 19.99 -0.09 -6.88
CA MET A 1 20.27 -0.24 -5.43
C MET A 1 18.98 0.10 -4.73
N VAL A 2 18.50 -0.80 -3.88
CA VAL A 2 17.27 -0.59 -3.12
C VAL A 2 17.54 0.33 -1.94
N GLN A 3 16.67 1.32 -1.73
CA GLN A 3 16.68 2.21 -0.58
C GLN A 3 15.42 1.95 0.25
N PHE A 4 15.53 2.08 1.57
CA PHE A 4 14.40 2.02 2.48
C PHE A 4 14.15 3.43 3.01
N ILE A 5 12.96 3.95 2.74
CA ILE A 5 12.57 5.32 3.10
C ILE A 5 11.23 5.33 3.80
N THR A 6 11.02 6.30 4.69
CA THR A 6 9.70 6.56 5.27
C THR A 6 8.74 6.99 4.16
N VAL A 7 7.54 6.42 4.14
CA VAL A 7 6.48 6.80 3.20
C VAL A 7 5.96 8.18 3.59
N THR A 8 6.04 9.13 2.66
CA THR A 8 5.48 10.47 2.82
C THR A 8 4.12 10.59 2.13
N GLN A 9 3.40 11.69 2.39
CA GLN A 9 2.10 11.96 1.77
C GLN A 9 2.17 12.02 0.24
N ASP A 10 3.27 12.52 -0.33
CA ASP A 10 3.45 12.61 -1.78
C ASP A 10 3.58 11.24 -2.45
N MET A 11 3.95 10.21 -1.69
CA MET A 11 4.09 8.84 -2.19
C MET A 11 2.77 8.06 -2.16
N ARG A 12 1.69 8.61 -1.58
CA ARG A 12 0.43 7.88 -1.34
C ARG A 12 -0.12 7.21 -2.60
N GLU A 13 -0.06 7.89 -3.74
CA GLU A 13 -0.62 7.35 -4.99
C GLU A 13 0.20 6.19 -5.54
N ALA A 14 1.53 6.27 -5.42
CA ALA A 14 2.43 5.18 -5.82
C ALA A 14 2.24 3.95 -4.93
N VAL A 15 2.11 4.15 -3.61
CA VAL A 15 1.88 3.08 -2.64
C VAL A 15 0.51 2.43 -2.84
N ILE A 16 -0.56 3.21 -2.99
CA ILE A 16 -1.91 2.66 -3.23
C ILE A 16 -1.95 1.89 -4.55
N ARG A 17 -1.33 2.42 -5.61
CA ARG A 17 -1.24 1.70 -6.89
C ARG A 17 -0.50 0.38 -6.74
N HIS A 18 0.65 0.38 -6.08
CA HIS A 18 1.40 -0.84 -5.78
C HIS A 18 0.51 -1.86 -5.06
N LEU A 19 -0.22 -1.47 -4.02
CA LEU A 19 -1.10 -2.37 -3.26
C LEU A 19 -2.28 -2.91 -4.09
N ARG A 20 -2.88 -2.12 -4.99
CA ARG A 20 -3.92 -2.61 -5.91
C ARG A 20 -3.38 -3.69 -6.84
N ASP A 21 -2.15 -3.53 -7.31
CA ASP A 21 -1.54 -4.41 -8.30
C ASP A 21 -0.92 -5.68 -7.68
N SER A 22 -0.50 -5.62 -6.41
CA SER A 22 0.32 -6.67 -5.79
C SER A 22 -0.24 -7.30 -4.51
N PHE A 23 -1.19 -6.66 -3.81
CA PHE A 23 -1.61 -7.08 -2.46
C PHE A 23 -3.11 -7.27 -2.31
N PHE A 24 -3.94 -6.26 -2.62
CA PHE A 24 -5.35 -6.26 -2.20
C PHE A 24 -6.13 -7.49 -2.66
N ALA A 25 -5.98 -7.90 -3.92
CA ALA A 25 -6.69 -9.06 -4.47
C ALA A 25 -6.07 -10.41 -4.07
N ASP A 26 -4.84 -10.41 -3.53
CA ASP A 26 -4.09 -11.63 -3.19
C ASP A 26 -3.97 -11.87 -1.67
N GLU A 27 -4.33 -10.89 -0.85
CA GLU A 27 -4.45 -11.07 0.60
C GLU A 27 -5.46 -12.19 0.90
N PRO A 28 -5.13 -13.16 1.78
CA PRO A 28 -5.92 -14.38 1.96
C PRO A 28 -7.42 -14.18 2.21
N LEU A 29 -7.81 -13.24 3.07
CA LEU A 29 -9.22 -12.99 3.39
C LEU A 29 -9.93 -12.26 2.26
N ASN A 30 -9.30 -11.22 1.70
CA ASN A 30 -9.83 -10.48 0.55
C ASN A 30 -10.09 -11.42 -0.62
N LYS A 31 -9.15 -12.32 -0.91
CA LYS A 31 -9.27 -13.31 -1.97
C LYS A 31 -10.36 -14.34 -1.69
N ALA A 32 -10.44 -14.85 -0.47
CA ALA A 32 -11.44 -15.85 -0.07
C ALA A 32 -12.89 -15.36 -0.25
N VAL A 33 -13.13 -14.06 -0.05
CA VAL A 33 -14.47 -13.45 -0.19
C VAL A 33 -14.67 -12.73 -1.52
N GLY A 34 -13.67 -12.74 -2.43
CA GLY A 34 -13.74 -12.03 -3.70
C GLY A 34 -13.87 -10.51 -3.55
N LEU A 35 -13.22 -9.93 -2.55
CA LEU A 35 -13.42 -8.54 -2.12
C LEU A 35 -13.11 -7.51 -3.23
N CYS A 36 -12.06 -7.75 -4.00
CA CYS A 36 -11.68 -6.91 -5.14
C CYS A 36 -10.87 -7.71 -6.18
N GLN A 37 -10.80 -7.20 -7.41
CA GLN A 37 -9.94 -7.75 -8.46
C GLN A 37 -8.60 -7.01 -8.51
N ARG A 38 -7.56 -7.68 -9.02
CA ARG A 38 -6.22 -7.08 -9.17
C ARG A 38 -6.28 -5.80 -10.00
N GLY A 39 -5.61 -4.76 -9.53
CA GLY A 39 -5.57 -3.43 -10.15
C GLY A 39 -6.83 -2.59 -9.95
N GLN A 40 -7.94 -3.16 -9.47
CA GLN A 40 -9.16 -2.40 -9.21
C GLN A 40 -9.08 -1.65 -7.88
N PRO A 41 -9.69 -0.45 -7.81
CA PRO A 41 -9.79 0.28 -6.56
C PRO A 41 -10.77 -0.39 -5.60
N HIS A 42 -10.54 -0.24 -4.29
CA HIS A 42 -11.47 -0.64 -3.25
C HIS A 42 -11.51 0.40 -2.13
N ALA A 43 -12.59 1.18 -2.08
CA ALA A 43 -12.67 2.41 -1.29
C ALA A 43 -12.35 2.24 0.21
N ALA A 44 -12.80 1.15 0.84
CA ALA A 44 -12.55 0.92 2.26
C ALA A 44 -11.09 0.53 2.55
N LEU A 45 -10.46 -0.25 1.67
CA LEU A 45 -9.06 -0.67 1.83
C LEU A 45 -8.15 0.53 1.62
N GLU A 46 -8.41 1.32 0.58
CA GLU A 46 -7.61 2.51 0.29
C GLU A 46 -7.74 3.58 1.37
N ARG A 47 -8.96 3.81 1.87
CA ARG A 47 -9.17 4.75 2.98
C ARG A 47 -8.39 4.32 4.22
N LEU A 48 -8.37 3.03 4.55
CA LEU A 48 -7.58 2.50 5.66
C LEU A 48 -6.08 2.74 5.42
N CYS A 49 -5.56 2.33 4.26
CA CYS A 49 -4.14 2.53 3.93
C CYS A 49 -3.73 4.01 3.95
N LEU A 50 -4.56 4.92 3.43
CA LEU A 50 -4.29 6.36 3.45
C LEU A 50 -4.27 6.92 4.87
N ALA A 51 -5.19 6.47 5.73
CA ALA A 51 -5.17 6.84 7.15
C ALA A 51 -3.89 6.31 7.84
N THR A 52 -3.51 5.06 7.60
CA THR A 52 -2.27 4.46 8.13
C THR A 52 -1.01 5.17 7.63
N ILE A 53 -0.96 5.62 6.37
CA ILE A 53 0.15 6.43 5.85
C ILE A 53 0.24 7.78 6.59
N ALA A 54 -0.89 8.36 7.00
CA ALA A 54 -0.94 9.63 7.70
C ALA A 54 -0.27 9.60 9.09
N ASP A 55 -0.14 8.42 9.70
CA ASP A 55 0.58 8.25 10.96
C ASP A 55 2.11 8.45 10.81
N GLY A 56 2.64 8.44 9.59
CA GLY A 56 4.05 8.75 9.32
C GLY A 56 5.05 7.67 9.74
N LEU A 57 4.57 6.45 10.02
CA LEU A 57 5.39 5.31 10.50
C LEU A 57 5.66 4.25 9.43
N SER A 58 5.08 4.41 8.25
CA SER A 58 5.18 3.44 7.16
C SER A 58 6.53 3.52 6.44
N VAL A 59 7.06 2.38 5.97
CA VAL A 59 8.36 2.30 5.26
C VAL A 59 8.17 1.66 3.90
N ALA A 60 8.81 2.21 2.87
CA ALA A 60 8.86 1.65 1.52
C ALA A 60 10.27 1.21 1.15
N ALA A 61 10.36 0.07 0.45
CA ALA A 61 11.53 -0.29 -0.34
C ALA A 61 11.37 0.30 -1.74
N VAL A 62 12.30 1.16 -2.15
CA VAL A 62 12.27 1.85 -3.44
C VAL A 62 13.54 1.58 -4.23
N GLU A 63 13.41 1.46 -5.54
CA GLU A 63 14.55 1.51 -6.46
C GLU A 63 14.26 2.56 -7.53
N ARG A 64 15.11 3.60 -7.59
CA ARG A 64 14.84 4.84 -8.34
C ARG A 64 13.48 5.41 -7.88
N ASP A 65 12.52 5.53 -8.78
CA ASP A 65 11.17 6.04 -8.49
C ASP A 65 10.12 4.92 -8.35
N THR A 66 10.55 3.66 -8.29
CA THR A 66 9.63 2.50 -8.24
C THR A 66 9.51 1.95 -6.84
N VAL A 67 8.27 1.85 -6.34
CA VAL A 67 7.95 1.16 -5.08
C VAL A 67 7.99 -0.35 -5.31
N LEU A 68 8.94 -1.03 -4.66
CA LEU A 68 9.12 -2.48 -4.73
C LEU A 68 8.32 -3.22 -3.65
N GLY A 69 8.09 -2.57 -2.52
CA GLY A 69 7.32 -3.11 -1.41
C GLY A 69 7.11 -2.07 -0.32
N VAL A 70 6.12 -2.31 0.54
CA VAL A 70 5.77 -1.39 1.64
C VAL A 70 5.42 -2.15 2.91
N ALA A 71 5.79 -1.57 4.05
CA ALA A 71 5.26 -1.90 5.35
C ALA A 71 4.40 -0.72 5.82
N LEU A 72 3.08 -0.90 5.78
CA LEU A 72 2.13 0.09 6.29
C LEU A 72 1.95 -0.11 7.79
N ASN A 73 2.41 0.86 8.58
CA ASN A 73 2.36 0.84 10.04
C ASN A 73 1.53 2.03 10.53
N GLY A 74 0.62 1.79 11.46
CA GLY A 74 -0.22 2.81 12.07
C GLY A 74 -0.42 2.59 13.56
N VAL A 75 -1.01 3.59 14.22
CA VAL A 75 -1.32 3.58 15.65
C VAL A 75 -2.83 3.63 15.84
N LEU A 76 -3.35 2.78 16.74
CA LEU A 76 -4.77 2.70 17.07
C LEU A 76 -5.13 3.58 18.27
#